data_AF-A0A173YS34-F1
#
_entry.id   AF-A0A173YS34-F1
#
_cell.length_a   1.000
_cell.length_b   1.000
_cell.length_c   1.000
_cell.angle_alpha   90.00
_cell.angle_beta   90.00
_cell.angle_gamma   90.00
#
_symmetry.space_group_name_H-M   'P 1'
#
loop_
_entity.id
_entity.type
_entity.pdbx_description
1 polymer ?
#
loop_
_entity_poly.entity_id
_entity_poly.type
_entity_poly.pdbx_seq_one_letter_code
_entity_poly.pdbx_strand_id
1 'polypeptide(L)'
;MENYVCTICGKVIKDFNNGLFVKIKDKEGNLLQVVPVHKGSCDDTLYKIETRKGLNANSSMEISFFSTEKERTEYLNGRFSMTDE
;
A
#
# COMPACT_ATOMS: atom_id res chain seq x y z
N MET A 1 -10.06 -13.30 -7.03
CA MET A 1 -8.64 -13.07 -6.77
C MET A 1 -8.12 -12.02 -7.72
N GLU A 2 -8.26 -10.76 -7.31
CA GLU A 2 -7.58 -9.66 -7.96
C GLU A 2 -6.05 -9.85 -7.85
N ASN A 3 -5.37 -9.68 -8.97
CA ASN A 3 -3.91 -9.71 -9.02
C ASN A 3 -3.40 -8.29 -8.75
N TYR A 4 -2.82 -8.05 -7.57
CA TYR A 4 -2.17 -6.77 -7.28
C TYR A 4 -0.89 -6.65 -8.09
N VAL A 5 -0.76 -5.56 -8.85
CA VAL A 5 0.44 -5.27 -9.65
C VAL A 5 1.29 -4.28 -8.89
N CYS A 6 2.54 -4.63 -8.60
CA CYS A 6 3.46 -3.72 -7.92
C CYS A 6 3.64 -2.45 -8.76
N THR A 7 3.37 -1.30 -8.14
CA THR A 7 3.43 0.02 -8.78
C THR A 7 4.83 0.40 -9.25
N ILE A 8 5.87 -0.19 -8.65
CA ILE A 8 7.28 0.11 -8.98
C ILE A 8 7.82 -0.79 -10.10
N CYS A 9 7.65 -2.11 -9.99
CA CYS A 9 8.25 -3.04 -10.95
C CYS A 9 7.28 -3.54 -12.04
N GLY A 10 5.98 -3.22 -11.93
CA GLY A 10 4.95 -3.64 -12.88
C GLY A 10 4.62 -5.15 -12.84
N LYS A 11 5.20 -5.91 -11.91
CA LYS A 11 4.96 -7.35 -11.78
C LYS A 11 3.85 -7.63 -10.77
N VAL A 12 3.11 -8.71 -11.01
CA VAL A 12 2.09 -9.21 -10.07
C VAL A 12 2.72 -9.64 -8.76
N ILE A 13 2.11 -9.25 -7.65
CA ILE A 13 2.39 -9.73 -6.30
C ILE A 13 1.67 -11.07 -6.13
N LYS A 14 2.37 -12.16 -6.44
CA LYS A 14 1.81 -13.52 -6.33
C LYS A 14 1.71 -14.01 -4.89
N ASP A 15 2.67 -13.62 -4.06
CA ASP A 15 2.71 -13.92 -2.64
C ASP A 15 2.37 -12.67 -1.84
N PHE A 16 1.21 -12.69 -1.20
CA PHE A 16 0.73 -11.56 -0.39
C PHE A 16 1.55 -11.33 0.87
N ASN A 17 2.30 -12.32 1.37
CA ASN A 17 3.28 -12.10 2.44
C ASN A 17 4.47 -11.26 1.99
N ASN A 18 4.71 -11.16 0.67
CA ASN A 18 5.72 -10.29 0.09
C ASN A 18 5.14 -9.00 -0.51
N GLY A 19 3.87 -8.70 -0.21
CA GLY A 19 3.17 -7.51 -0.67
C GLY A 19 2.86 -6.53 0.45
N LEU A 20 2.91 -5.24 0.12
CA LEU A 20 2.44 -4.15 0.96
C LEU A 20 1.41 -3.32 0.22
N PHE A 21 0.41 -2.83 0.94
CA PHE A 21 -0.32 -1.63 0.57
C PHE A 21 0.32 -0.43 1.26
N VAL A 22 0.80 0.53 0.47
CA VAL A 22 1.45 1.75 0.96
C VAL A 22 0.50 2.93 0.76
N LYS A 23 0.20 3.65 1.83
CA LYS A 23 -0.55 4.90 1.83
C LYS A 23 0.36 6.04 1.43
N ILE A 24 -0.01 6.74 0.36
CA ILE A 24 0.62 7.99 -0.06
C ILE A 24 -0.23 9.14 0.46
N LYS A 25 0.40 10.04 1.22
CA LYS A 25 -0.24 11.19 1.85
C LYS A 25 0.46 12.47 1.43
N ASP A 26 -0.27 13.59 1.48
CA ASP A 26 0.35 14.90 1.36
C ASP A 26 1.09 15.31 2.65
N LYS A 27 1.60 16.54 2.68
CA LYS A 27 2.33 17.09 3.82
C LYS A 27 1.45 17.35 5.04
N GLU A 28 0.15 17.51 4.84
CA GLU A 28 -0.84 17.74 5.89
C GLU A 28 -1.34 16.42 6.49
N GLY A 29 -0.98 15.29 5.88
CA GLY A 29 -1.36 13.95 6.31
C GLY A 29 -2.65 13.44 5.66
N ASN A 30 -3.21 14.17 4.69
CA ASN A 30 -4.38 13.73 3.95
C ASN A 30 -4.00 12.56 3.04
N LEU A 31 -4.83 11.53 3.03
CA LEU A 31 -4.63 10.38 2.16
C LEU A 31 -4.91 10.76 0.71
N LEU A 32 -3.92 10.59 -0.16
CA LEU A 32 -4.05 10.81 -1.60
C LEU A 32 -4.44 9.51 -2.31
N GLN A 33 -3.73 8.41 -2.00
CA GLN A 33 -3.99 7.10 -2.58
C GLN A 33 -3.32 5.98 -1.77
N VAL A 34 -3.69 4.73 -2.08
CA VAL A 34 -3.03 3.54 -1.55
C VAL A 34 -2.57 2.69 -2.74
N VAL A 35 -1.30 2.28 -2.73
CA VAL A 35 -0.69 1.55 -3.84
C VAL A 35 -0.08 0.22 -3.39
N PRO A 36 -0.23 -0.86 -4.18
CA PRO A 36 0.44 -2.12 -3.91
C PRO A 36 1.91 -2.09 -4.35
N VAL A 37 2.81 -2.63 -3.53
CA VAL A 37 4.24 -2.83 -3.85
C VAL A 37 4.78 -4.14 -3.28
N HIS A 38 5.87 -4.66 -3.85
CA HIS A 38 6.65 -5.72 -3.20
C HIS A 38 7.41 -5.17 -1.99
N LYS A 39 7.52 -5.95 -0.92
CA LYS A 39 8.36 -5.62 0.24
C LYS A 39 9.84 -5.48 -0.16
N GLY A 40 10.57 -4.65 0.58
CA GLY A 40 11.98 -4.40 0.36
C GLY A 40 12.23 -3.37 -0.74
N SER A 41 13.00 -3.73 -1.77
CA SER A 41 13.52 -2.77 -2.76
C SER A 41 12.46 -1.91 -3.46
N CYS A 42 11.27 -2.45 -3.73
CA CYS A 42 10.19 -1.68 -4.36
C CYS A 42 9.59 -0.66 -3.38
N ASP A 43 9.37 -1.05 -2.13
CA ASP A 43 8.93 -0.15 -1.07
C ASP A 43 9.93 1.00 -0.82
N ASP A 44 11.22 0.68 -0.69
CA ASP A 44 12.29 1.68 -0.55
C ASP A 44 12.34 2.66 -1.73
N THR A 45 12.10 2.14 -2.94
CA THR A 45 12.08 2.95 -4.16
C THR A 45 10.88 3.88 -4.19
N LEU A 46 9.70 3.37 -3.83
CA LEU A 46 8.48 4.18 -3.71
C LEU A 46 8.69 5.30 -2.69
N TYR A 47 9.19 4.97 -1.50
CA TYR A 47 9.48 5.93 -0.45
C TYR A 47 10.37 7.09 -0.95
N LYS A 48 11.47 6.77 -1.63
CA LYS A 48 12.39 7.79 -2.19
C LYS A 48 11.72 8.64 -3.27
N ILE A 49 10.90 8.05 -4.14
CA ILE A 49 10.20 8.77 -5.22
C ILE A 49 9.18 9.75 -4.62
N GLU A 50 8.31 9.27 -3.72
CA GLU A 50 7.24 10.09 -3.16
C GLU A 50 7.79 11.17 -2.23
N THR A 51 8.84 10.87 -1.45
CA THR A 51 9.54 11.86 -0.63
C THR A 51 10.14 12.99 -1.47
N ARG A 52 10.71 12.69 -2.65
CA ARG A 52 11.22 13.71 -3.59
C ARG A 52 10.12 14.62 -4.14
N LYS A 53 8.87 14.14 -4.19
CA LYS A 53 7.69 14.94 -4.55
C LYS A 53 7.13 15.73 -3.35
N GLY A 54 7.72 15.57 -2.17
CA GLY A 54 7.23 16.15 -0.93
C GLY A 54 6.01 15.44 -0.35
N LEU A 55 5.80 14.16 -0.69
CA LEU A 55 4.72 13.30 -0.21
C LEU A 55 5.25 12.32 0.84
N ASN A 56 4.35 11.82 1.70
CA ASN A 56 4.66 10.84 2.72
C ASN A 56 4.18 9.46 2.29
N ALA A 57 5.09 8.50 2.21
CA ALA A 57 4.84 7.10 1.87
C ALA A 57 5.32 6.12 2.96
N ASN A 58 5.40 6.55 4.22
CA ASN A 58 5.91 5.73 5.34
C ASN A 58 4.84 4.88 6.03
N SER A 59 3.59 4.95 5.59
CA SER A 59 2.49 4.21 6.20
C SER A 59 2.11 3.05 5.30
N SER A 60 2.34 1.82 5.75
CA SER A 60 2.04 0.61 4.97
C SER A 60 1.37 -0.48 5.82
N MET A 61 0.73 -1.44 5.15
CA MET A 61 0.15 -2.64 5.75
C MET A 61 0.43 -3.84 4.84
N GLU A 62 0.70 -4.99 5.44
CA GLU A 62 0.88 -6.23 4.67
C GLU A 62 -0.41 -6.67 4.00
N ILE A 63 -0.34 -7.15 2.75
CA ILE A 63 -1.54 -7.62 2.03
C ILE A 63 -2.11 -8.88 2.71
N SER A 64 -1.24 -9.72 3.26
CA SER A 64 -1.60 -10.92 4.02
C SER A 64 -2.37 -10.66 5.32
N PHE A 65 -2.38 -9.41 5.82
CA PHE A 65 -3.16 -9.05 7.00
C PHE A 65 -4.67 -9.17 6.78
N PHE A 66 -5.11 -8.95 5.54
CA PHE A 66 -6.53 -8.92 5.21
C PHE A 66 -7.00 -10.32 4.82
N SER A 67 -8.02 -10.82 5.51
CA SER A 67 -8.56 -12.16 5.28
C SER A 67 -9.51 -12.20 4.08
N THR A 68 -10.11 -11.06 3.72
CA THR A 68 -11.10 -10.96 2.64
C THR A 68 -10.74 -9.93 1.57
N GLU A 69 -11.29 -10.09 0.36
CA GLU A 69 -11.16 -9.06 -0.69
C GLU A 69 -11.86 -7.75 -0.28
N LYS A 70 -12.97 -7.83 0.47
CA LYS A 70 -13.71 -6.66 0.95
C LYS A 70 -12.85 -5.75 1.83
N GLU A 71 -12.17 -6.31 2.82
CA GLU A 71 -11.30 -5.54 3.73
C GLU A 71 -10.14 -4.88 2.98
N ARG A 72 -9.54 -5.59 2.01
CA ARG A 72 -8.50 -5.02 1.14
C ARG A 72 -9.02 -3.84 0.34
N THR A 73 -10.18 -3.98 -0.28
CA THR A 73 -10.81 -2.91 -1.06
C THR A 73 -11.18 -1.72 -0.19
N GLU A 74 -11.67 -1.94 1.03
CA GLU A 74 -11.92 -0.85 1.98
C GLU A 74 -10.63 -0.13 2.36
N TYR A 75 -9.52 -0.86 2.55
CA TYR A 75 -8.23 -0.27 2.87
C TYR A 75 -7.67 0.55 1.71
N LEU A 76 -7.76 0.02 0.49
CA LEU A 76 -7.35 0.71 -0.73
C LEU A 76 -8.13 2.02 -0.96
N ASN A 77 -9.42 2.02 -0.62
CA ASN A 77 -10.26 3.20 -0.70
C ASN A 77 -10.07 4.17 0.48
N GLY A 78 -9.15 3.89 1.41
CA GLY A 78 -8.92 4.72 2.59
C GLY A 78 -10.06 4.69 3.61
N ARG A 79 -10.99 3.74 3.48
CA ARG A 79 -12.19 3.61 4.31
C ARG A 79 -12.07 2.53 5.39
N PHE A 80 -10.97 1.78 5.41
CA PHE A 80 -10.73 0.76 6.41
C PHE A 80 -10.37 1.38 7.76
N SER A 81 -11.26 1.17 8.72
CA SER A 81 -11.03 1.37 10.15
C SER A 81 -10.82 0.01 10.80
N MET A 82 -9.67 -0.22 11.45
CA MET A 82 -9.58 -1.32 12.42
C MET A 82 -10.48 -0.93 13.59
N THR A 83 -11.59 -1.63 13.75
CA THR A 83 -12.29 -1.64 15.03
C THR A 83 -11.47 -2.51 15.96
N ASP A 84 -10.86 -1.89 16.97
CA ASP A 84 -10.31 -2.61 18.11
C ASP A 84 -11.50 -3.28 18.82
N GLU A 85 -11.69 -4.59 18.63
CA GLU A 85 -12.53 -5.42 19.51
C GLU A 85 -11.71 -5.94 20.70
#